data_AF-A0AAN8BH58-F1
#
_entry.id   AF-A0AAN8BH58-F1
#
_cell.length_a   1.000
_cell.length_b   1.000
_cell.length_c   1.000
_cell.angle_alpha   90.00
_cell.angle_beta   90.00
_cell.angle_gamma   90.00
#
_symmetry.space_group_name_H-M   'P 1'
#
loop_
_entity.id
_entity.type
_entity.pdbx_description
1 polymer ?
#
loop_
_entity_poly.entity_id
_entity_poly.type
_entity_poly.pdbx_seq_one_letter_code
_entity_poly.pdbx_strand_id
1 'polypeptide(L)'
;MDTGFIDTTSTDQPSRKIALVDGMVLVQRLSKKPATVVTVKDLSGCFNDRLMSLTRDYDEIILVFDTYRTDSLKSATRDKRRQRKAIQYQVRDDTNIKHIPLSRFLSHDQTKADLTDYLAAKILEYNRGSSKLIITSASGNTRSNKDLLFEEK
;
A
#
# COMPACT_ATOMS: atom_id res chain seq x y z
N MET A 1 -55.69 -10.02 -25.39
CA MET A 1 -55.00 -10.45 -24.16
C MET A 1 -53.53 -10.46 -24.53
N ASP A 2 -52.80 -9.43 -24.08
CA ASP A 2 -51.40 -9.22 -24.42
C ASP A 2 -50.58 -9.73 -23.22
N THR A 3 -49.94 -10.88 -23.37
CA THR A 3 -49.13 -11.48 -22.31
C THR A 3 -47.75 -10.85 -22.34
N GLY A 4 -47.59 -9.76 -21.59
CA GLY A 4 -46.30 -9.11 -21.37
C GLY A 4 -45.26 -10.08 -20.84
N PHE A 5 -44.16 -10.20 -21.58
CA PHE A 5 -42.95 -10.91 -21.17
C PHE A 5 -42.27 -10.08 -20.08
N ILE A 6 -42.33 -10.56 -18.83
CA ILE A 6 -41.55 -9.96 -17.73
C ILE A 6 -40.14 -10.53 -17.86
N ASP A 7 -39.22 -9.72 -18.38
CA ASP A 7 -37.80 -9.99 -18.34
C ASP A 7 -37.29 -9.81 -16.89
N THR A 8 -37.21 -10.92 -16.16
CA THR A 8 -36.69 -10.98 -14.78
C THR A 8 -35.16 -11.07 -14.70
N THR A 9 -34.40 -10.75 -15.75
CA THR A 9 -32.94 -10.90 -15.74
C THR A 9 -32.20 -9.57 -15.67
N SER A 10 -32.33 -8.89 -14.54
CA SER A 10 -31.40 -7.83 -14.15
C SER A 10 -31.27 -7.83 -12.64
N THR A 11 -30.58 -8.85 -12.10
CA THR A 11 -29.92 -8.68 -10.81
C THR A 11 -28.78 -7.71 -11.06
N ASP A 12 -29.04 -6.42 -10.85
CA ASP A 12 -28.05 -5.34 -10.79
C ASP A 12 -27.12 -5.63 -9.60
N GLN A 13 -26.20 -6.57 -9.81
CA GLN A 13 -25.19 -6.90 -8.84
C GLN A 13 -24.30 -5.66 -8.76
N PRO A 14 -24.24 -4.96 -7.62
CA PRO A 14 -23.56 -3.68 -7.56
C PRO A 14 -22.12 -3.87 -8.03
N SER A 15 -21.74 -3.10 -9.05
CA SER A 15 -20.41 -3.21 -9.65
C SER A 15 -19.35 -3.00 -8.56
N ARG A 16 -18.53 -4.03 -8.36
CA ARG A 16 -17.43 -4.02 -7.39
C ARG A 16 -16.49 -2.86 -7.68
N LYS A 17 -16.33 -1.95 -6.73
CA LYS A 17 -15.46 -0.77 -6.88
C LYS A 17 -14.04 -1.13 -6.47
N ILE A 18 -13.09 -0.97 -7.39
CA ILE A 18 -11.67 -1.29 -7.17
C ILE A 18 -10.84 0.00 -7.15
N ALA A 19 -10.04 0.19 -6.11
CA ALA A 19 -9.05 1.27 -6.01
C ALA A 19 -7.64 0.74 -6.29
N LEU A 20 -7.00 1.22 -7.36
CA LEU A 20 -5.58 1.01 -7.59
C LEU A 20 -4.79 2.17 -6.98
N VAL A 21 -3.95 1.88 -5.98
CA VAL A 21 -3.27 2.90 -5.18
C VAL A 21 -1.76 2.76 -5.32
N ASP A 22 -1.10 3.85 -5.71
CA ASP A 22 0.35 4.00 -5.56
C ASP A 22 0.69 4.25 -4.08
N GLY A 23 1.24 3.24 -3.43
CA GLY A 23 1.59 3.30 -2.02
C GLY A 23 2.73 4.27 -1.71
N MET A 24 3.67 4.48 -2.64
CA MET A 24 4.80 5.39 -2.42
C MET A 24 4.34 6.86 -2.42
N VAL A 25 3.38 7.21 -3.27
CA VAL A 25 2.74 8.54 -3.23
C VAL A 25 2.10 8.78 -1.86
N LEU A 26 1.39 7.78 -1.32
CA LEU A 26 0.76 7.91 -0.02
C LEU A 26 1.78 8.06 1.12
N VAL A 27 2.87 7.28 1.11
CA VAL A 27 3.99 7.42 2.06
C VAL A 27 4.57 8.83 2.01
N GLN A 28 4.83 9.37 0.81
CA GLN A 28 5.39 10.72 0.65
C GLN A 28 4.43 11.83 1.14
N ARG A 29 3.12 11.62 1.02
CA ARG A 29 2.11 12.53 1.58
C ARG A 29 2.13 12.58 3.11
N LEU A 30 2.61 11.52 3.77
CA LEU A 30 2.80 11.46 5.23
C LEU A 30 4.12 12.10 5.69
N SER A 31 4.82 12.83 4.82
CA SER A 31 6.07 13.52 5.14
C SER A 31 5.95 14.52 6.30
N LYS A 32 4.78 15.13 6.48
CA LYS A 32 4.45 15.93 7.68
C LYS A 32 3.91 15.01 8.77
N LYS A 33 4.82 14.27 9.41
CA LYS A 33 4.49 13.38 10.53
C LYS A 33 3.91 14.16 11.71
N PRO A 34 2.71 13.80 12.22
CA PRO A 34 2.23 14.31 13.51
C PRO A 34 3.22 13.98 14.64
N ALA A 35 3.17 14.74 15.73
CA ALA A 35 4.02 14.51 16.90
C ALA A 35 3.81 13.12 17.55
N THR A 36 2.65 12.51 17.32
CA THR A 36 2.28 11.15 17.76
C THR A 36 3.01 10.04 17.00
N VAL A 37 3.60 10.33 15.83
CA VAL A 37 4.36 9.34 15.05
C VAL A 37 5.80 9.30 15.52
N VAL A 38 6.08 8.39 16.45
CA VAL A 38 7.38 8.21 17.10
C VAL A 38 8.15 7.04 16.47
N THR A 39 7.45 5.97 16.12
CA THR A 39 8.01 4.72 15.62
C THR A 39 7.53 4.39 14.20
N VAL A 40 8.18 3.42 13.56
CA VAL A 40 7.71 2.85 12.29
C VAL A 40 6.33 2.19 12.44
N LYS A 41 6.01 1.62 13.61
CA LYS A 41 4.67 1.10 13.89
C LYS A 41 3.61 2.22 13.84
N ASP A 42 3.89 3.36 14.47
CA ASP A 42 2.98 4.51 14.44
C ASP A 42 2.78 5.02 13.00
N LEU A 43 3.86 5.04 12.21
CA LEU A 43 3.78 5.39 10.79
C LEU A 43 2.88 4.43 10.01
N SER A 44 2.97 3.11 10.26
CA SER A 44 2.08 2.15 9.63
C SER A 44 0.62 2.32 10.04
N GLY A 45 0.35 2.66 11.30
CA GLY A 45 -1.01 3.00 11.75
C GLY A 45 -1.57 4.18 10.97
N CYS A 46 -0.84 5.30 10.92
CA CYS A 46 -1.25 6.48 10.16
C CYS A 46 -1.43 6.19 8.65
N PHE A 47 -0.56 5.35 8.07
CA PHE A 47 -0.68 4.93 6.69
C PHE A 47 -1.96 4.12 6.45
N ASN A 48 -2.24 3.13 7.29
CA ASN A 48 -3.41 2.28 7.20
C ASN A 48 -4.70 3.10 7.34
N ASP A 49 -4.77 3.94 8.38
CA ASP A 49 -5.92 4.83 8.61
C ASP A 49 -6.18 5.72 7.40
N ARG A 50 -5.12 6.31 6.83
CA ARG A 50 -5.24 7.19 5.68
C ARG A 50 -5.67 6.43 4.44
N LEU A 51 -5.11 5.26 4.17
CA LEU A 51 -5.50 4.42 3.03
C LEU A 51 -6.98 4.04 3.14
N MET A 52 -7.40 3.51 4.30
CA MET A 52 -8.79 3.10 4.53
C MET A 52 -9.77 4.27 4.43
N SER A 53 -9.38 5.45 4.90
CA SER A 53 -10.18 6.66 4.76
C SER A 53 -10.36 7.08 3.30
N LEU A 54 -9.30 7.02 2.49
CA LEU A 54 -9.34 7.40 1.07
C LEU A 54 -10.11 6.39 0.22
N THR A 55 -10.06 5.11 0.58
CA THR A 55 -10.69 4.02 -0.16
C THR A 55 -11.90 3.45 0.56
N ARG A 56 -12.57 4.26 1.40
CA ARG A 56 -13.69 3.79 2.24
C ARG A 56 -14.80 3.17 1.42
N ASP A 57 -15.16 3.82 0.31
CA ASP A 57 -16.32 3.48 -0.51
C ASP A 57 -15.98 2.48 -1.66
N TYR A 58 -14.79 1.87 -1.59
CA TYR A 58 -14.32 0.83 -2.53
C TYR A 58 -14.40 -0.56 -1.88
N ASP A 59 -14.74 -1.58 -2.64
CA ASP A 59 -14.82 -2.96 -2.15
C ASP A 59 -13.45 -3.67 -2.16
N GLU A 60 -12.57 -3.21 -3.04
CA GLU A 60 -11.23 -3.75 -3.23
C GLU A 60 -10.17 -2.66 -3.33
N ILE A 61 -8.99 -2.96 -2.79
CA ILE A 61 -7.80 -2.13 -2.90
C ILE A 61 -6.68 -2.97 -3.49
N ILE A 62 -6.09 -2.49 -4.59
CA ILE A 62 -4.82 -2.98 -5.11
C ILE A 62 -3.77 -1.93 -4.75
N LEU A 63 -2.99 -2.20 -3.70
CA LEU A 63 -1.93 -1.34 -3.23
C LEU A 63 -0.60 -1.76 -3.88
N VAL A 64 -0.01 -0.87 -4.67
CA VAL A 64 1.23 -1.15 -5.41
C VAL A 64 2.35 -0.27 -4.89
N PHE A 65 3.49 -0.89 -4.60
CA PHE A 65 4.73 -0.21 -4.30
C PHE A 65 5.76 -0.43 -5.42
N ASP A 66 6.53 0.62 -5.71
CA ASP A 66 7.68 0.54 -6.60
C ASP A 66 8.66 -0.54 -6.13
N THR A 67 9.11 -1.39 -7.05
CA THR A 67 10.18 -2.36 -6.76
C THR A 67 11.56 -1.71 -6.92
N TYR A 68 12.38 -1.80 -5.88
CA TYR A 68 13.74 -1.26 -5.87
C TYR A 68 14.75 -2.34 -6.29
N ARG A 69 14.87 -2.60 -7.59
CA ARG A 69 15.93 -3.50 -8.11
C ARG A 69 17.22 -2.74 -8.43
N THR A 70 18.35 -3.30 -8.01
CA THR A 70 19.70 -2.76 -8.22
C THR A 70 20.15 -2.80 -9.68
N ASP A 71 19.67 -3.79 -10.44
CA ASP A 71 19.91 -4.01 -11.87
C ASP A 71 18.93 -3.27 -12.79
N SER A 72 17.99 -2.49 -12.24
CA SER A 72 17.02 -1.78 -13.08
C SER A 72 17.66 -0.65 -13.87
N LEU A 73 17.15 -0.33 -15.06
CA LEU A 73 17.52 0.87 -15.84
C LEU A 73 17.43 2.18 -15.05
N LYS A 74 16.65 2.19 -13.95
CA LYS A 74 16.49 3.33 -13.05
C LYS A 74 17.63 3.46 -12.02
N SER A 75 18.47 2.44 -11.81
CA SER A 75 19.55 2.45 -10.81
C SER A 75 20.55 3.57 -11.07
N ALA A 76 21.05 3.71 -12.30
CA ALA A 76 21.95 4.79 -12.70
C ALA A 76 21.35 6.19 -12.48
N THR A 77 20.02 6.34 -12.60
CA THR A 77 19.32 7.59 -12.30
C THR A 77 19.17 7.82 -10.79
N ARG A 78 18.94 6.77 -10.01
CA ARG A 78 18.88 6.82 -8.55
C ARG A 78 20.24 7.21 -7.97
N ASP A 79 21.32 6.66 -8.49
CA ASP A 79 22.68 6.96 -8.04
C ASP A 79 23.06 8.43 -8.33
N LYS A 80 22.69 8.96 -9.49
CA LYS A 80 22.87 10.40 -9.79
C LYS A 80 22.04 11.31 -8.87
N ARG A 81 20.90 10.84 -8.35
CA ARG A 81 20.07 11.58 -7.37
C ARG A 81 20.56 11.46 -5.93
N ARG A 82 21.38 10.45 -5.61
CA ARG A 82 21.99 10.29 -4.28
C ARG A 82 23.09 11.33 -4.08
N GLN A 83 22.70 12.54 -3.66
CA GLN A 83 23.68 13.62 -3.42
C GLN A 83 24.51 13.45 -2.13
N ARG A 84 24.35 12.39 -1.33
CA ARG A 84 25.13 12.09 -0.11
C ARG A 84 25.12 10.58 0.20
N LYS A 85 26.01 10.12 1.10
CA LYS A 85 25.94 8.78 1.73
C LYS A 85 24.60 8.63 2.46
N ALA A 86 23.61 8.03 1.80
CA ALA A 86 22.31 7.74 2.38
C ALA A 86 22.48 6.74 3.54
N ILE A 87 21.80 7.00 4.66
CA ILE A 87 21.83 6.12 5.83
C ILE A 87 20.77 5.04 5.61
N GLN A 88 21.20 3.78 5.64
CA GLN A 88 20.28 2.66 5.72
C GLN A 88 19.75 2.55 7.16
N TYR A 89 18.46 2.78 7.34
CA TYR A 89 17.74 2.49 8.57
C TYR A 89 17.16 1.08 8.53
N GLN A 90 17.11 0.44 9.69
CA GLN A 90 16.41 -0.83 9.87
C GLN A 90 14.92 -0.57 10.12
N VAL A 91 14.04 -1.29 9.42
CA VAL A 91 12.59 -1.16 9.54
C VAL A 91 12.05 -2.26 10.46
N ARG A 92 11.56 -1.86 11.64
CA ARG A 92 10.89 -2.72 12.63
C ARG A 92 9.89 -1.89 13.43
N ASP A 93 8.92 -2.53 14.07
CA ASP A 93 7.91 -1.85 14.89
C ASP A 93 8.51 -0.83 15.87
N ASP A 94 9.64 -1.16 16.50
CA ASP A 94 10.31 -0.36 17.54
C ASP A 94 11.28 0.70 17.00
N THR A 95 11.53 0.75 15.69
CA THR A 95 12.45 1.72 15.10
C THR A 95 11.94 3.14 15.34
N ASN A 96 12.67 3.91 16.15
CA ASN A 96 12.35 5.29 16.45
C ASN A 96 12.68 6.21 15.26
N ILE A 97 11.66 6.91 14.76
CA ILE A 97 11.73 7.88 13.65
C ILE A 97 11.22 9.27 14.06
N LYS A 98 11.05 9.53 15.35
CA LYS A 98 10.49 10.79 15.88
C LYS A 98 11.20 12.01 15.30
N HIS A 99 12.52 12.01 15.40
CA HIS A 99 13.40 13.10 14.97
C HIS A 99 14.02 12.88 13.59
N ILE A 100 13.54 11.88 12.84
CA ILE A 100 14.02 11.57 11.50
C ILE A 100 12.98 12.09 10.50
N PRO A 101 13.32 13.09 9.67
CA PRO A 101 12.46 13.50 8.57
C PRO A 101 12.20 12.32 7.65
N LEU A 102 10.95 12.13 7.19
CA LEU A 102 10.61 10.99 6.34
C LEU A 102 11.41 10.98 5.03
N SER A 103 11.74 12.16 4.48
CA SER A 103 12.63 12.30 3.33
C SER A 103 14.04 11.74 3.57
N ARG A 104 14.57 11.86 4.79
CA ARG A 104 15.86 11.28 5.19
C ARG A 104 15.73 9.77 5.43
N PHE A 105 14.66 9.34 6.09
CA PHE A 105 14.38 7.91 6.33
C PHE A 105 14.29 7.15 5.00
N LEU A 106 13.63 7.74 4.01
CA LEU A 106 13.49 7.22 2.64
C LEU A 106 14.67 7.61 1.73
N SER A 107 15.86 7.93 2.25
CA SER A 107 16.99 8.30 1.37
C SER A 107 17.69 7.08 0.78
N HIS A 108 17.70 5.95 1.49
CA HIS A 108 18.39 4.73 1.10
C HIS A 108 17.41 3.73 0.46
N ASP A 109 17.77 3.14 -0.69
CA ASP A 109 16.84 2.27 -1.43
C ASP A 109 16.48 0.99 -0.66
N GLN A 110 17.43 0.41 0.11
CA GLN A 110 17.10 -0.75 0.94
C GLN A 110 16.09 -0.39 2.03
N THR A 111 16.22 0.77 2.68
CA THR A 111 15.24 1.22 3.68
C THR A 111 13.87 1.46 3.07
N LYS A 112 13.81 1.95 1.82
CA LYS A 112 12.54 2.08 1.11
C LYS A 112 11.93 0.72 0.83
N ALA A 113 12.71 -0.23 0.30
CA ALA A 113 12.25 -1.59 0.02
C ALA A 113 11.71 -2.26 1.28
N ASP A 114 12.50 -2.24 2.36
CA ASP A 114 12.12 -2.79 3.66
C ASP A 114 10.84 -2.13 4.19
N LEU A 115 10.70 -0.81 4.04
CA LEU A 115 9.50 -0.10 4.47
C LEU A 115 8.28 -0.49 3.64
N THR A 116 8.40 -0.58 2.31
CA THR A 116 7.27 -0.94 1.46
C THR A 116 6.79 -2.36 1.71
N ASP A 117 7.70 -3.30 1.95
CA ASP A 117 7.37 -4.67 2.32
C ASP A 117 6.70 -4.72 3.70
N TYR A 118 7.24 -3.96 4.65
CA TYR A 118 6.65 -3.82 5.98
C TYR A 118 5.22 -3.26 5.93
N LEU A 119 5.00 -2.17 5.18
CA LEU A 119 3.66 -1.56 5.04
C LEU A 119 2.68 -2.49 4.31
N ALA A 120 3.14 -3.19 3.26
CA ALA A 120 2.35 -4.20 2.57
C ALA A 120 1.89 -5.32 3.53
N ALA A 121 2.78 -5.82 4.40
CA ALA A 121 2.38 -6.79 5.41
C ALA A 121 1.40 -6.20 6.44
N LYS A 122 1.69 -4.99 6.95
CA LYS A 122 0.90 -4.36 8.02
C LYS A 122 -0.52 -4.00 7.60
N ILE A 123 -0.77 -3.63 6.33
CA ILE A 123 -2.14 -3.35 5.88
C ILE A 123 -2.99 -4.62 5.80
N LEU A 124 -2.38 -5.76 5.46
CA LEU A 124 -3.06 -7.06 5.46
C LEU A 124 -3.38 -7.51 6.88
N GLU A 125 -2.45 -7.34 7.82
CA GLU A 125 -2.68 -7.60 9.25
C GLU A 125 -3.80 -6.71 9.81
N TYR A 126 -3.78 -5.42 9.49
CA TYR A 126 -4.79 -4.45 9.92
C TYR A 126 -6.20 -4.79 9.41
N ASN A 127 -6.30 -5.43 8.26
CA ASN A 127 -7.57 -5.82 7.64
C ASN A 127 -7.84 -7.33 7.73
N ARG A 128 -7.24 -8.01 8.70
CA ARG A 128 -7.55 -9.42 8.98
C ARG A 128 -9.01 -9.53 9.41
N GLY A 129 -9.82 -10.25 8.64
CA GLY A 129 -11.26 -10.39 8.86
C GLY A 129 -12.13 -9.26 8.28
N SER A 130 -11.55 -8.29 7.57
CA SER A 130 -12.32 -7.26 6.85
C SER A 130 -13.14 -7.86 5.71
N SER A 131 -14.31 -7.30 5.42
CA SER A 131 -15.08 -7.64 4.21
C SER A 131 -14.40 -7.09 2.94
N LYS A 132 -13.60 -6.02 3.05
CA LYS A 132 -12.84 -5.41 1.95
C LYS A 132 -11.69 -6.32 1.52
N LEU A 133 -11.54 -6.56 0.21
CA LEU A 133 -10.37 -7.26 -0.32
C LEU A 133 -9.20 -6.28 -0.42
N ILE A 134 -8.04 -6.70 0.07
CA ILE A 134 -6.80 -5.95 -0.08
C ILE A 134 -5.78 -6.86 -0.73
N ILE A 135 -5.24 -6.38 -1.83
CA ILE A 135 -4.13 -6.97 -2.57
C ILE A 135 -2.96 -6.00 -2.47
N THR A 136 -1.78 -6.51 -2.12
CA THR A 136 -0.55 -5.72 -2.06
C THR A 136 0.47 -6.28 -3.03
N SER A 137 1.17 -5.41 -3.76
CA SER A 137 2.35 -5.77 -4.55
C SER A 137 3.56 -4.97 -4.06
N ALA A 138 4.55 -5.67 -3.51
CA ALA A 138 5.79 -5.08 -2.98
C ALA A 138 6.96 -6.05 -3.17
N SER A 139 8.14 -5.52 -3.52
CA SER A 139 9.37 -6.29 -3.78
C SER A 139 9.18 -7.53 -4.69
N GLY A 140 8.33 -7.41 -5.71
CA GLY A 140 8.02 -8.50 -6.65
C GLY A 140 7.11 -9.60 -6.11
N ASN A 141 6.55 -9.43 -4.91
CA ASN A 141 5.59 -10.35 -4.31
C ASN A 141 4.19 -9.75 -4.32
N THR A 142 3.19 -10.56 -4.66
CA THR A 142 1.77 -10.22 -4.51
C THR A 142 1.18 -11.03 -3.37
N ARG A 143 0.42 -10.36 -2.50
CA ARG A 143 -0.23 -10.95 -1.32
C ARG A 143 -1.63 -10.37 -1.15
N SER A 144 -2.49 -11.05 -0.42
CA SER A 144 -3.85 -10.60 -0.13
C SER A 144 -4.28 -10.95 1.30
N ASN A 145 -5.30 -10.26 1.82
CA ASN A 145 -5.85 -10.55 3.15
C ASN A 145 -6.90 -11.69 3.13
N LYS A 146 -7.21 -12.19 1.94
CA LYS A 146 -8.15 -13.30 1.66
C LYS A 146 -7.58 -14.14 0.53
N ASP A 147 -8.03 -15.39 0.44
CA ASP A 147 -7.69 -16.23 -0.70
C ASP A 147 -8.29 -15.64 -1.99
N LEU A 148 -7.45 -15.54 -3.01
CA LEU A 148 -7.88 -15.16 -4.35
C LEU A 148 -8.41 -16.41 -5.03
N LEU A 149 -9.72 -16.61 -4.97
CA LEU A 149 -10.38 -17.67 -5.72
C LEU A 149 -10.49 -17.24 -7.18
N PHE A 150 -10.14 -18.14 -8.10
CA PHE A 150 -10.53 -17.97 -9.50
C PHE A 150 -12.05 -18.15 -9.57
N GLU A 151 -12.76 -17.09 -9.94
CA GLU A 151 -14.17 -17.24 -10.32
C GLU A 151 -14.19 -17.85 -11.73
N GLU A 152 -14.47 -19.16 -11.81
CA GLU A 152 -14.87 -19.78 -13.07
C GLU A 152 -16.20 -19.14 -13.49
N LYS A 153 -16.18 -18.41 -14.62
CA LYS A 153 -17.37 -17.86 -15.25
C LYS A 153 -18.11 -18.91 -16.05
#